data_AF-A0A3D1AZ79-F1
#
_entry.id   AF-A0A3D1AZ79-F1
#
_cell.length_a   1.000
_cell.length_b   1.000
_cell.length_c   1.000
_cell.angle_alpha   90.00
_cell.angle_beta   90.00
_cell.angle_gamma   90.00
#
_symmetry.space_group_name_H-M   'P 1'
#
loop_
_entity.id
_entity.type
_entity.pdbx_description
1 polymer ?
#
loop_
_entity_poly.entity_id
_entity_poly.type
_entity_poly.pdbx_seq_one_letter_code
_entity_poly.pdbx_strand_id
1 'polypeptide(L)'
;DYLRDNMKFRIENCVQRGHHFAIVDEVDSILVDEARTPLIISGPSEQSTDKYYKVNGIIPRLVRGEVIEGKEPGEKYTTGDYTVDEKHRSVALTEEGVLKCEKLLGIGNMYDPANIDFNHHVQQALKAHVLFIRDKDYLVKDGEVIIVDEFTGRLMPGRRWSDGLHQAVEAKEGVKIERETQTFATITFQNYFRMYKKLAGMTGTAETEAAEFQKIYNLDVTVIPTNKPMLRIENSDFVYRTGDEKFRNAAKEIAEKHAQGQPVLVGTISVEKSEHLSSILKKQGIKHEVLNAKNHEREAFIVAQAGRKGAVTVSTNMAGRGTDILLGGNAESMAREHLRKQNKDVEQLLTTPEGKAEWEAALSRFRGETEIEHDEVVALGGLHIVGTERH
;
A
#
# COMPACT_ATOMS: atom_id res chain seq x y z
N ASP A 1 -15.10 4.22 -3.73
CA ASP A 1 -16.55 4.18 -4.04
C ASP A 1 -16.89 3.70 -5.44
N TYR A 2 -16.20 4.15 -6.49
CA TYR A 2 -16.40 3.63 -7.86
C TYR A 2 -16.57 2.10 -7.95
N LEU A 3 -15.62 1.34 -7.40
CA LEU A 3 -15.70 -0.13 -7.40
C LEU A 3 -16.93 -0.65 -6.65
N ARG A 4 -17.28 -0.03 -5.51
CA ARG A 4 -18.45 -0.42 -4.70
C ARG A 4 -19.75 -0.12 -5.44
N ASP A 5 -19.83 1.00 -6.16
CA ASP A 5 -21.03 1.34 -6.94
C ASP A 5 -21.27 0.36 -8.09
N ASN A 6 -20.21 -0.16 -8.70
CA ASN A 6 -20.30 -1.22 -9.72
C ASN A 6 -20.63 -2.61 -9.14
N MET A 7 -20.66 -2.76 -7.81
CA MET A 7 -21.07 -4.00 -7.12
C MET A 7 -22.48 -3.91 -6.51
N LYS A 8 -23.13 -2.75 -6.54
CA LYS A 8 -24.47 -2.56 -5.96
C LYS A 8 -25.55 -3.03 -6.93
N PHE A 9 -26.56 -3.74 -6.41
CA PHE A 9 -27.70 -4.24 -7.20
C PHE A 9 -28.75 -3.17 -7.53
N ARG A 10 -28.81 -2.08 -6.75
CA ARG A 10 -29.82 -1.01 -6.92
C ARG A 10 -29.13 0.33 -7.11
N ILE A 11 -29.64 1.11 -8.06
CA ILE A 11 -29.09 2.43 -8.40
C ILE A 11 -29.20 3.43 -7.24
N GLU A 12 -30.23 3.30 -6.40
CA GLU A 12 -30.47 4.14 -5.21
C GLU A 12 -29.34 4.04 -4.18
N ASN A 13 -28.61 2.93 -4.18
CA ASN A 13 -27.51 2.73 -3.25
C ASN A 13 -26.21 3.35 -3.77
N CYS A 14 -26.11 3.68 -5.07
CA CYS A 14 -24.90 4.24 -5.67
C CYS A 14 -24.64 5.66 -5.13
N VAL A 15 -23.37 6.00 -4.90
CA VAL A 15 -22.99 7.29 -4.30
C VAL A 15 -22.41 8.27 -5.32
N GLN A 16 -21.78 7.76 -6.37
CA GLN A 16 -21.19 8.58 -7.44
C GLN A 16 -22.25 8.98 -8.49
N ARG A 17 -22.06 10.15 -9.11
CA ARG A 17 -22.96 10.73 -10.13
C ARG A 17 -22.26 10.91 -11.49
N GLY A 18 -21.34 9.99 -11.79
CA GLY A 18 -20.46 10.03 -12.96
C GLY A 18 -19.16 10.83 -12.75
N HIS A 19 -18.30 10.84 -13.77
CA HIS A 19 -16.95 11.40 -13.74
C HIS A 19 -16.86 12.62 -14.66
N HIS A 20 -17.08 13.83 -14.11
CA HIS A 20 -17.14 15.06 -14.91
C HIS A 20 -15.80 15.79 -14.96
N PHE A 21 -15.30 16.23 -13.81
CA PHE A 21 -14.01 16.93 -13.71
C PHE A 21 -13.30 16.51 -12.42
N ALA A 22 -12.03 16.16 -12.53
CA ALA A 22 -11.14 15.96 -11.39
C ALA A 22 -9.98 16.95 -11.46
N ILE A 23 -9.70 17.61 -10.33
CA ILE A 23 -8.45 18.33 -10.08
C ILE A 23 -7.72 17.52 -9.02
N VAL A 24 -6.60 16.92 -9.40
CA VAL A 24 -5.80 16.07 -8.53
C VAL A 24 -4.73 16.95 -7.88
N ASP A 25 -4.86 17.15 -6.58
CA ASP A 25 -3.77 17.69 -5.78
C ASP A 25 -2.66 16.65 -5.67
N GLU A 26 -1.41 17.09 -5.65
CA GLU A 26 -0.24 16.22 -5.55
C GLU A 26 -0.20 15.14 -6.66
N VAL A 27 -0.41 15.59 -7.90
CA VAL A 27 -0.71 14.74 -9.05
C VAL A 27 0.38 13.72 -9.39
N ASP A 28 1.65 14.04 -9.14
CA ASP A 28 2.79 13.11 -9.29
C ASP A 28 2.69 11.96 -8.29
N SER A 29 2.43 12.25 -7.02
CA SER A 29 2.27 11.20 -6.03
C SER A 29 1.07 10.30 -6.30
N ILE A 30 -0.07 10.86 -6.72
CA ILE A 30 -1.30 10.07 -6.90
C ILE A 30 -1.28 9.29 -8.24
N LEU A 31 -0.87 9.93 -9.33
CA LEU A 31 -0.95 9.34 -10.67
C LEU A 31 0.32 8.62 -11.11
N VAL A 32 1.45 8.80 -10.42
CA VAL A 32 2.70 8.10 -10.70
C VAL A 32 3.04 7.16 -9.55
N ASP A 33 3.26 7.68 -8.34
CA ASP A 33 3.75 6.86 -7.23
C ASP A 33 2.73 5.83 -6.72
N GLU A 34 1.52 6.28 -6.37
CA GLU A 34 0.44 5.41 -5.87
C GLU A 34 -0.20 4.58 -6.98
N ALA A 35 -0.07 5.02 -8.24
CA ALA A 35 -0.66 4.36 -9.38
C ALA A 35 0.01 3.01 -9.74
N ARG A 36 1.10 2.65 -9.05
CA ARG A 36 1.79 1.36 -9.19
C ARG A 36 0.94 0.18 -8.70
N THR A 37 0.05 0.41 -7.73
CA THR A 37 -0.82 -0.63 -7.17
C THR A 37 -2.28 -0.41 -7.56
N PRO A 38 -2.98 -1.45 -8.07
CA PRO A 38 -4.40 -1.34 -8.39
C PRO A 38 -5.27 -1.27 -7.13
N LEU A 39 -6.45 -0.67 -7.27
CA LEU A 39 -7.51 -0.74 -6.27
C LEU A 39 -8.27 -2.06 -6.45
N ILE A 40 -8.36 -2.85 -5.39
CA ILE A 40 -8.96 -4.19 -5.42
C ILE A 40 -10.01 -4.31 -4.31
N ILE A 41 -11.19 -4.83 -4.65
CA ILE A 41 -12.14 -5.37 -3.67
C ILE A 41 -12.08 -6.89 -3.75
N SER A 42 -11.60 -7.50 -2.67
CA SER A 42 -11.62 -8.95 -2.48
C SER A 42 -12.58 -9.32 -1.37
N GLY A 43 -13.19 -10.49 -1.47
CA GLY A 43 -14.09 -11.02 -0.46
C GLY A 43 -14.07 -12.54 -0.44
N PRO A 44 -14.76 -13.15 0.53
CA PRO A 44 -14.90 -14.59 0.55
C PRO A 44 -15.65 -15.04 -0.71
N SER A 45 -15.15 -16.07 -1.36
CA SER A 45 -15.88 -16.77 -2.42
C SER A 45 -17.17 -17.35 -1.83
N GLU A 46 -18.27 -17.26 -2.60
CA GLU A 46 -19.54 -17.93 -2.25
C GLU A 46 -19.47 -19.45 -2.46
N GLN A 47 -18.36 -19.97 -2.99
CA GLN A 47 -18.18 -21.40 -3.15
C GLN A 47 -18.20 -22.10 -1.79
N SER A 48 -19.14 -23.05 -1.65
CA SER A 48 -19.19 -23.89 -0.46
C SER A 48 -17.93 -24.75 -0.37
N THR A 49 -17.26 -24.68 0.78
CA THR A 49 -16.15 -25.59 1.15
C THR A 49 -16.58 -27.06 1.10
N ASP A 50 -17.89 -27.35 1.12
CA ASP A 50 -18.43 -28.71 1.00
C ASP A 50 -18.06 -29.38 -0.32
N LYS A 51 -17.90 -28.60 -1.41
CA LYS A 51 -17.48 -29.14 -2.71
C LYS A 51 -16.09 -29.78 -2.61
N TYR A 52 -15.16 -29.12 -1.92
CA TYR A 52 -13.82 -29.65 -1.68
C TYR A 52 -13.85 -30.97 -0.90
N TYR A 53 -14.64 -31.08 0.17
CA TYR A 53 -14.78 -32.33 0.92
C TYR A 53 -15.41 -33.45 0.08
N LYS A 54 -16.46 -33.16 -0.69
CA LYS A 54 -17.11 -34.14 -1.58
C LYS A 54 -16.16 -34.66 -2.64
N VAL A 55 -15.45 -33.75 -3.31
CA VAL A 55 -14.48 -34.11 -4.34
C VAL A 55 -13.30 -34.87 -3.73
N ASN A 56 -12.77 -34.44 -2.59
CA ASN A 56 -11.68 -35.13 -1.91
C ASN A 56 -12.03 -36.58 -1.56
N GLY A 57 -13.30 -36.88 -1.25
CA GLY A 57 -13.75 -38.25 -0.98
C GLY A 57 -13.76 -39.19 -2.19
N ILE A 58 -13.76 -38.66 -3.42
CA ILE A 58 -13.79 -39.47 -4.65
C ILE A 58 -12.39 -39.72 -5.23
N ILE A 59 -11.44 -38.77 -5.05
CA ILE A 59 -10.11 -38.86 -5.67
C ILE A 59 -9.36 -40.14 -5.30
N PRO A 60 -9.33 -40.61 -4.04
CA PRO A 60 -8.66 -41.87 -3.68
C PRO A 60 -9.22 -43.12 -4.36
N ARG A 61 -10.41 -43.05 -4.97
CA ARG A 61 -11.03 -44.17 -5.70
C ARG A 61 -10.61 -44.23 -7.17
N LEU A 62 -9.91 -43.20 -7.66
CA LEU A 62 -9.40 -43.14 -9.02
C LEU A 62 -8.08 -43.90 -9.12
N VAL A 63 -7.90 -44.65 -10.20
CA VAL A 63 -6.75 -45.51 -10.45
C VAL A 63 -5.83 -44.82 -11.46
N ARG A 64 -4.54 -44.75 -11.12
CA ARG A 64 -3.51 -44.25 -12.05
C ARG A 64 -3.43 -45.14 -13.27
N GLY A 65 -3.44 -44.49 -14.41
CA GLY A 65 -3.35 -45.03 -15.75
C GLY A 65 -2.01 -44.83 -16.42
N GLU A 66 -1.79 -45.56 -17.51
CA GLU A 66 -0.64 -45.38 -18.41
C GLU A 66 -1.09 -45.02 -19.83
N VAL A 67 -0.28 -44.21 -20.49
CA VAL A 67 -0.43 -43.89 -21.92
C VAL A 67 0.33 -44.94 -22.71
N ILE A 68 -0.39 -45.79 -23.44
CA ILE A 68 0.15 -46.81 -24.33
C ILE A 68 0.15 -46.26 -25.75
N GLU A 69 1.31 -46.26 -26.41
CA GLU A 69 1.39 -45.91 -27.83
C GLU A 69 0.80 -47.06 -28.67
N GLY A 70 -0.11 -46.71 -29.58
CA GLY A 70 -0.78 -47.63 -30.48
C GLY A 70 0.13 -48.16 -31.58
N LYS A 71 -0.40 -49.09 -32.38
CA LYS A 71 0.35 -49.71 -33.49
C LYS A 71 0.56 -48.76 -34.67
N GLU A 72 -0.26 -47.71 -34.79
CA GLU A 72 -0.13 -46.67 -35.80
C GLU A 72 0.56 -45.41 -35.25
N PRO A 73 1.39 -44.70 -36.05
CA PRO A 73 2.04 -43.47 -35.62
C PRO A 73 1.00 -42.40 -35.24
N GLY A 74 0.87 -42.12 -33.94
CA GLY A 74 -0.02 -41.08 -33.40
C GLY A 74 -1.23 -41.59 -32.61
N GLU A 75 -1.52 -42.89 -32.63
CA GLU A 75 -2.54 -43.47 -31.73
C GLU A 75 -1.99 -43.57 -30.30
N LYS A 76 -2.77 -43.08 -29.33
CA LYS A 76 -2.47 -43.21 -27.90
C LYS A 76 -3.70 -43.75 -27.19
N TYR A 77 -3.55 -44.88 -26.53
CA TYR A 77 -4.58 -45.45 -25.68
C TYR A 77 -4.24 -45.15 -24.23
N THR A 78 -5.19 -44.60 -23.49
CA THR A 78 -5.03 -44.40 -22.06
C THR A 78 -5.74 -45.51 -21.31
N THR A 79 -5.05 -46.09 -20.34
CA THR A 79 -5.63 -47.05 -19.39
C THR A 79 -5.97 -46.32 -18.10
N GLY A 80 -6.88 -46.84 -17.28
CA GLY A 80 -7.19 -46.28 -15.96
C GLY A 80 -7.95 -44.95 -15.98
N ASP A 81 -8.04 -44.29 -14.83
CA ASP A 81 -8.90 -43.12 -14.63
C ASP A 81 -8.17 -41.78 -14.85
N TYR A 82 -6.84 -41.74 -14.70
CA TYR A 82 -6.06 -40.53 -14.95
C TYR A 82 -4.62 -40.84 -15.35
N THR A 83 -3.99 -39.92 -16.07
CA THR A 83 -2.60 -40.01 -16.52
C THR A 83 -1.77 -38.90 -15.87
N VAL A 84 -0.50 -39.19 -15.62
CA VAL A 84 0.44 -38.27 -14.96
C VAL A 84 1.63 -38.04 -15.88
N ASP A 85 1.86 -36.78 -16.24
CA ASP A 85 3.10 -36.37 -16.90
C ASP A 85 4.06 -35.83 -15.83
N GLU A 86 4.99 -36.69 -15.40
CA GLU A 86 6.00 -36.34 -14.39
C GLU A 86 7.00 -35.30 -14.91
N LYS A 87 7.23 -35.23 -16.22
CA LYS A 87 8.15 -34.28 -16.84
C LYS A 87 7.59 -32.87 -16.81
N HIS A 88 6.29 -32.71 -17.08
CA HIS A 88 5.61 -31.42 -17.05
C HIS A 88 4.88 -31.16 -15.73
N ARG A 89 4.95 -32.07 -14.75
CA ARG A 89 4.18 -32.04 -13.49
C ARG A 89 2.72 -31.68 -13.76
N SER A 90 2.07 -32.44 -14.63
CA SER A 90 0.66 -32.28 -14.95
C SER A 90 -0.10 -33.60 -14.79
N VAL A 91 -1.40 -33.49 -14.50
CA VAL A 91 -2.30 -34.64 -14.38
C VAL A 91 -3.52 -34.37 -15.23
N ALA A 92 -3.99 -35.38 -15.96
CA ALA A 92 -5.16 -35.30 -16.80
C ALA A 92 -6.06 -36.51 -16.57
N LEU A 93 -7.38 -36.28 -16.48
CA LEU A 93 -8.37 -37.35 -16.46
C LEU A 93 -8.46 -38.03 -17.83
N THR A 94 -8.67 -39.34 -17.84
CA THR A 94 -9.06 -40.09 -19.04
C THR A 94 -10.57 -40.02 -19.24
N GLU A 95 -11.07 -40.42 -20.41
CA GLU A 95 -12.52 -40.51 -20.64
C GLU A 95 -13.22 -41.44 -19.63
N GLU A 96 -12.58 -42.58 -19.30
CA GLU A 96 -13.07 -43.50 -18.27
C GLU A 96 -13.11 -42.84 -16.88
N GLY A 97 -12.07 -42.05 -16.55
CA GLY A 97 -12.01 -41.30 -15.30
C GLY A 97 -13.10 -40.24 -15.18
N VAL A 98 -13.40 -39.52 -16.28
CA VAL A 98 -14.50 -38.56 -16.32
C VAL A 98 -15.83 -39.26 -16.02
N LEU A 99 -16.14 -40.36 -16.71
CA LEU A 99 -17.38 -41.13 -16.49
C LEU A 99 -17.48 -41.67 -15.06
N LYS A 100 -16.35 -42.07 -14.46
CA LYS A 100 -16.30 -42.53 -13.07
C LYS A 100 -16.52 -41.40 -12.08
N CYS A 101 -15.90 -40.24 -12.31
CA CYS A 101 -16.13 -39.02 -11.52
C CYS A 101 -17.59 -38.57 -11.58
N GLU A 102 -18.20 -38.58 -12.77
CA GLU A 102 -19.61 -38.26 -12.98
C GLU A 102 -20.54 -39.14 -12.13
N LYS A 103 -20.33 -40.46 -12.19
CA LYS A 103 -21.09 -41.43 -11.38
C LYS A 103 -20.89 -41.24 -9.88
N LEU A 104 -19.66 -41.00 -9.43
CA LEU A 104 -19.33 -40.83 -8.01
C LEU A 104 -19.86 -39.51 -7.43
N LEU A 105 -19.89 -38.44 -8.23
CA LEU A 105 -20.45 -37.15 -7.84
C LEU A 105 -21.96 -37.07 -8.06
N GLY A 106 -22.55 -38.03 -8.79
CA GLY A 106 -23.96 -38.02 -9.17
C GLY A 106 -24.30 -36.90 -10.15
N ILE A 107 -23.32 -36.45 -10.93
CA ILE A 107 -23.49 -35.41 -11.96
C ILE A 107 -23.58 -36.08 -13.33
N GLY A 108 -24.42 -35.55 -14.22
CA GLY A 108 -24.62 -36.10 -15.56
C GLY A 108 -23.38 -35.90 -16.43
N ASN A 109 -23.20 -34.69 -16.95
CA ASN A 109 -22.04 -34.32 -17.77
C ASN A 109 -21.14 -33.33 -17.02
N MET A 110 -19.87 -33.68 -16.84
CA MET A 110 -18.85 -32.88 -16.15
C MET A 110 -18.49 -31.59 -16.90
N TYR A 111 -18.73 -31.52 -18.21
CA TYR A 111 -18.45 -30.36 -19.06
C TYR A 111 -19.66 -29.45 -19.28
N ASP A 112 -20.81 -29.76 -18.67
CA ASP A 112 -21.98 -28.88 -18.68
C ASP A 112 -21.63 -27.56 -17.95
N PRO A 113 -22.02 -26.38 -18.46
CA PRO A 113 -21.88 -25.10 -17.76
C PRO A 113 -22.30 -25.11 -16.29
N ALA A 114 -23.30 -25.90 -15.92
CA ALA A 114 -23.75 -26.04 -14.53
C ALA A 114 -22.72 -26.75 -13.61
N ASN A 115 -21.80 -27.55 -14.17
CA ASN A 115 -20.85 -28.40 -13.45
C ASN A 115 -19.38 -27.96 -13.61
N ILE A 116 -19.11 -26.82 -14.25
CA ILE A 116 -17.73 -26.32 -14.48
C ILE A 116 -16.95 -26.21 -13.17
N ASP A 117 -17.58 -25.76 -12.09
CA ASP A 117 -16.95 -25.70 -10.76
C ASP A 117 -16.49 -27.07 -10.26
N PHE A 118 -17.29 -28.12 -10.47
CA PHE A 118 -16.94 -29.47 -10.06
C PHE A 118 -15.77 -30.01 -10.89
N ASN A 119 -15.75 -29.75 -12.19
CA ASN A 119 -14.63 -30.11 -13.05
C ASN A 119 -13.34 -29.45 -12.55
N HIS A 120 -13.37 -28.13 -12.28
CA HIS A 120 -12.23 -27.40 -11.74
C HIS A 120 -11.74 -28.01 -10.43
N HIS A 121 -12.63 -28.22 -9.44
CA HIS A 121 -12.25 -28.80 -8.16
C HIS A 121 -11.70 -30.23 -8.28
N VAL A 122 -12.24 -31.05 -9.18
CA VAL A 122 -11.74 -32.42 -9.43
C VAL A 122 -10.32 -32.37 -9.98
N GLN A 123 -10.04 -31.47 -10.92
CA GLN A 123 -8.68 -31.30 -11.45
C GLN A 123 -7.69 -30.84 -10.37
N GLN A 124 -8.07 -29.85 -9.55
CA GLN A 124 -7.22 -29.36 -8.46
C GLN A 124 -7.00 -30.42 -7.37
N ALA A 125 -8.04 -31.16 -7.01
CA ALA A 125 -7.94 -32.24 -6.02
C ALA A 125 -7.07 -33.39 -6.54
N LEU A 126 -7.24 -33.80 -7.80
CA LEU A 126 -6.38 -34.81 -8.42
C LEU A 126 -4.92 -34.35 -8.43
N LYS A 127 -4.66 -33.09 -8.79
CA LYS A 127 -3.34 -32.47 -8.75
C LYS A 127 -2.74 -32.50 -7.33
N ALA A 128 -3.51 -32.10 -6.32
CA ALA A 128 -3.10 -32.10 -4.92
C ALA A 128 -2.76 -33.50 -4.39
N HIS A 129 -3.52 -34.53 -4.79
CA HIS A 129 -3.27 -35.92 -4.38
C HIS A 129 -2.01 -36.50 -5.03
N VAL A 130 -1.81 -36.24 -6.32
CA VAL A 130 -0.81 -36.94 -7.13
C VAL A 130 0.53 -36.20 -7.20
N LEU A 131 0.53 -34.87 -7.31
CA LEU A 131 1.76 -34.10 -7.56
C LEU A 131 2.34 -33.40 -6.33
N PHE A 132 1.53 -33.19 -5.29
CA PHE A 132 1.94 -32.49 -4.08
C PHE A 132 2.08 -33.48 -2.93
N ILE A 133 3.30 -33.70 -2.50
CA ILE A 133 3.65 -34.73 -1.52
C ILE A 133 3.95 -34.07 -0.17
N ARG A 134 3.29 -34.57 0.87
CA ARG A 134 3.55 -34.17 2.25
C ARG A 134 5.00 -34.45 2.64
N ASP A 135 5.59 -33.55 3.42
CA ASP A 135 7.00 -33.57 3.86
C ASP A 135 8.03 -33.35 2.73
N LYS A 136 7.57 -33.04 1.51
CA LYS A 136 8.40 -32.64 0.37
C LYS A 136 8.00 -31.27 -0.17
N ASP A 137 6.75 -31.14 -0.65
CA ASP A 137 6.23 -29.89 -1.23
C ASP A 137 5.56 -28.99 -0.16
N TYR A 138 5.10 -29.59 0.94
CA TYR A 138 4.48 -28.88 2.07
C TYR A 138 4.55 -29.67 3.37
N LEU A 139 4.31 -28.96 4.48
CA LEU A 139 4.18 -29.49 5.83
C LEU A 139 2.84 -29.07 6.43
N VAL A 140 2.27 -29.93 7.27
CA VAL A 140 1.08 -29.61 8.05
C VAL A 140 1.52 -29.34 9.48
N LYS A 141 1.31 -28.12 9.97
CA LYS A 141 1.68 -27.70 11.33
C LYS A 141 0.59 -26.84 11.92
N ASP A 142 0.25 -27.08 13.19
CA ASP A 142 -0.77 -26.33 13.94
C ASP A 142 -2.15 -26.29 13.25
N GLY A 143 -2.45 -27.29 12.42
CA GLY A 143 -3.68 -27.34 11.64
C GLY A 143 -3.69 -26.42 10.42
N GLU A 144 -2.52 -26.04 9.89
CA GLU A 144 -2.36 -25.25 8.66
C GLU A 144 -1.37 -25.94 7.70
N VAL A 145 -1.58 -25.72 6.39
CA VAL A 145 -0.68 -26.20 5.33
C VAL A 145 0.36 -25.12 5.04
N ILE A 146 1.64 -25.42 5.27
CA ILE A 146 2.77 -24.53 5.04
C ILE A 146 3.58 -25.04 3.85
N ILE A 147 3.75 -24.20 2.83
CA ILE A 147 4.51 -24.56 1.62
C ILE A 147 6.01 -24.65 1.95
N VAL A 148 6.66 -25.68 1.44
CA VAL A 148 8.12 -25.85 1.51
C VAL A 148 8.72 -25.40 0.17
N ASP A 149 9.76 -24.58 0.21
CA ASP A 149 10.53 -24.22 -0.98
C ASP A 149 11.34 -25.43 -1.47
N GLU A 150 11.10 -25.84 -2.72
CA GLU A 150 11.73 -27.00 -3.37
C GLU A 150 13.26 -26.89 -3.44
N PHE A 151 13.82 -25.67 -3.52
CA PHE A 151 15.27 -25.46 -3.64
C PHE A 151 15.97 -25.33 -2.29
N THR A 152 15.33 -24.67 -1.33
CA THR A 152 15.98 -24.29 -0.07
C THR A 152 15.49 -25.10 1.13
N GLY A 153 14.40 -25.85 1.00
CA GLY A 153 13.74 -26.56 2.09
C GLY A 153 13.15 -25.63 3.17
N ARG A 154 13.09 -24.32 2.91
CA ARG A 154 12.57 -23.33 3.86
C ARG A 154 11.05 -23.36 3.86
N LEU A 155 10.48 -23.17 5.05
CA LEU A 155 9.05 -22.97 5.24
C LEU A 155 8.66 -21.56 4.77
N MET A 156 7.59 -21.46 3.97
CA MET A 156 7.03 -20.20 3.48
C MET A 156 5.67 -19.92 4.12
N PRO A 157 5.63 -19.49 5.41
CA PRO A 157 4.39 -19.15 6.09
C PRO A 157 3.69 -17.97 5.40
N GLY A 158 2.35 -18.04 5.32
CA GLY A 158 1.51 -17.02 4.65
C GLY A 158 1.46 -17.12 3.12
N ARG A 159 2.29 -17.97 2.50
CA ARG A 159 2.20 -18.23 1.05
C ARG A 159 1.17 -19.33 0.79
N ARG A 160 0.29 -19.09 -0.18
CA ARG A 160 -0.72 -20.05 -0.66
C ARG A 160 -0.54 -20.34 -2.13
N TRP A 161 -0.92 -21.55 -2.57
CA TRP A 161 -1.07 -21.83 -4.00
C TRP A 161 -2.38 -21.22 -4.50
N SER A 162 -2.33 -20.66 -5.71
CA SER A 162 -3.48 -20.06 -6.38
C SER A 162 -4.45 -21.11 -6.92
N ASP A 163 -5.59 -20.64 -7.45
CA ASP A 163 -6.50 -21.43 -8.29
C ASP A 163 -7.22 -22.59 -7.57
N GLY A 164 -7.42 -22.47 -6.25
CA GLY A 164 -8.11 -23.48 -5.42
C GLY A 164 -7.23 -24.68 -5.04
N LEU A 165 -5.97 -24.71 -5.47
CA LEU A 165 -5.05 -25.81 -5.18
C LEU A 165 -4.71 -25.92 -3.69
N HIS A 166 -4.56 -24.78 -2.99
CA HIS A 166 -4.24 -24.79 -1.58
C HIS A 166 -5.38 -25.39 -0.74
N GLN A 167 -6.62 -25.03 -1.07
CA GLN A 167 -7.82 -25.58 -0.47
C GLN A 167 -7.96 -27.08 -0.75
N ALA A 168 -7.58 -27.53 -1.95
CA ALA A 168 -7.54 -28.94 -2.28
C ALA A 168 -6.51 -29.73 -1.46
N VAL A 169 -5.34 -29.15 -1.16
CA VAL A 169 -4.34 -29.75 -0.26
C VAL A 169 -4.81 -29.73 1.20
N GLU A 170 -5.42 -28.64 1.66
CA GLU A 170 -6.06 -28.58 2.99
C GLU A 170 -7.12 -29.67 3.13
N ALA A 171 -7.96 -29.87 2.12
CA ALA A 171 -8.97 -30.93 2.09
C ALA A 171 -8.34 -32.34 2.13
N LYS A 172 -7.29 -32.56 1.33
CA LYS A 172 -6.54 -33.83 1.30
C LYS A 172 -6.01 -34.23 2.67
N GLU A 173 -5.46 -33.28 3.41
CA GLU A 173 -4.85 -33.51 4.73
C GLU A 173 -5.87 -33.48 5.89
N GLY A 174 -7.16 -33.24 5.60
CA GLY A 174 -8.20 -33.13 6.63
C GLY A 174 -8.07 -31.86 7.49
N VAL A 175 -7.40 -30.84 6.97
CA VAL A 175 -7.24 -29.53 7.61
C VAL A 175 -8.49 -28.68 7.37
N LYS A 176 -8.78 -27.74 8.28
CA LYS A 176 -9.87 -26.78 8.08
C LYS A 176 -9.60 -25.94 6.84
N ILE A 177 -10.40 -26.14 5.81
CA ILE A 177 -10.32 -25.40 4.56
C ILE A 177 -10.69 -23.94 4.82
N GLU A 178 -9.79 -23.03 4.48
CA GLU A 178 -10.12 -21.61 4.50
C GLU A 178 -10.83 -21.20 3.21
N ARG A 179 -11.82 -20.31 3.32
CA ARG A 179 -12.53 -19.80 2.15
C ARG A 179 -11.56 -19.07 1.24
N GLU A 180 -11.65 -19.36 -0.05
CA GLU A 180 -10.93 -18.60 -1.06
C GLU A 180 -11.31 -17.13 -0.99
N THR A 181 -10.30 -16.27 -1.09
CA THR A 181 -10.53 -14.86 -1.36
C THR A 181 -10.55 -14.67 -2.87
N GLN A 182 -11.69 -14.25 -3.41
CA GLN A 182 -11.82 -13.91 -4.82
C GLN A 182 -11.80 -12.39 -4.98
N THR A 183 -11.17 -11.90 -6.04
CA THR A 183 -11.27 -10.51 -6.46
C THR A 183 -12.61 -10.28 -7.16
N PHE A 184 -13.48 -9.48 -6.55
CA PHE A 184 -14.78 -9.13 -7.11
C PHE A 184 -14.71 -7.95 -8.08
N ALA A 185 -13.87 -6.96 -7.79
CA ALA A 185 -13.72 -5.77 -8.60
C ALA A 185 -12.30 -5.23 -8.51
N THR A 186 -11.76 -4.75 -9.63
CA THR A 186 -10.42 -4.17 -9.70
C THR A 186 -10.39 -3.00 -10.69
N ILE A 187 -9.63 -1.96 -10.38
CA ILE A 187 -9.31 -0.87 -11.31
C ILE A 187 -7.94 -0.28 -10.96
N THR A 188 -7.18 0.12 -11.97
CA THR A 188 -5.94 0.87 -11.74
C THR A 188 -6.24 2.37 -11.63
N PHE A 189 -5.40 3.13 -10.93
CA PHE A 189 -5.54 4.59 -10.84
C PHE A 189 -5.52 5.25 -12.24
N GLN A 190 -4.68 4.76 -13.15
CA GLN A 190 -4.63 5.25 -14.53
C GLN A 190 -6.00 5.15 -15.20
N ASN A 191 -6.60 3.95 -15.18
CA ASN A 191 -7.90 3.72 -15.81
C ASN A 191 -9.02 4.46 -15.09
N TYR A 192 -8.93 4.59 -13.77
CA TYR A 192 -9.92 5.32 -12.99
C TYR A 192 -9.99 6.80 -13.41
N PHE A 193 -8.85 7.49 -13.43
CA PHE A 193 -8.82 8.93 -13.75
C PHE A 193 -9.06 9.22 -15.23
N ARG A 194 -8.76 8.28 -16.13
CA ARG A 194 -9.10 8.40 -17.57
C ARG A 194 -10.60 8.41 -17.85
N MET A 195 -11.45 8.01 -16.91
CA MET A 195 -12.91 8.08 -17.08
C MET A 195 -13.48 9.50 -16.93
N TYR A 196 -12.71 10.43 -16.36
CA TYR A 196 -13.18 11.81 -16.19
C TYR A 196 -13.18 12.55 -17.52
N LYS A 197 -14.27 13.30 -17.81
CA LYS A 197 -14.37 14.11 -19.04
C LYS A 197 -13.29 15.20 -19.11
N LYS A 198 -12.90 15.73 -17.95
CA LYS A 198 -11.80 16.67 -17.79
C LYS A 198 -10.94 16.21 -16.62
N LEU A 199 -9.63 16.28 -16.78
CA LEU A 199 -8.65 15.99 -15.75
C LEU A 199 -7.65 17.14 -15.70
N ALA A 200 -7.30 17.57 -14.50
CA ALA A 200 -6.24 18.53 -14.24
C ALA A 200 -5.53 18.13 -12.94
N GLY A 201 -4.36 18.67 -12.68
CA GLY A 201 -3.67 18.46 -11.42
C GLY A 201 -2.67 19.56 -11.11
N MET A 202 -2.17 19.55 -9.88
CA MET A 202 -1.16 20.48 -9.39
C MET A 202 -0.14 19.74 -8.53
N THR A 203 1.11 20.18 -8.60
CA THR A 203 2.23 19.71 -7.76
C THR A 203 3.43 20.63 -7.99
N GLY A 204 4.43 20.57 -7.10
CA GLY A 204 5.69 21.28 -7.25
C GLY A 204 6.72 20.58 -8.17
N THR A 205 6.49 19.31 -8.53
CA THR A 205 7.53 18.42 -9.09
C THR A 205 7.14 17.70 -10.39
N ALA A 206 6.06 18.13 -11.07
CA ALA A 206 5.55 17.42 -12.26
C ALA A 206 6.44 17.47 -13.51
N GLU A 207 7.42 18.39 -13.58
CA GLU A 207 8.21 18.60 -14.81
C GLU A 207 9.02 17.35 -15.19
N THR A 208 9.52 16.59 -14.22
CA THR A 208 10.27 15.36 -14.48
C THR A 208 9.40 14.26 -15.09
N GLU A 209 8.13 14.20 -14.68
CA GLU A 209 7.16 13.17 -15.09
C GLU A 209 6.28 13.62 -16.27
N ALA A 210 6.60 14.76 -16.91
CA ALA A 210 5.78 15.35 -17.98
C ALA A 210 5.51 14.39 -19.15
N ALA A 211 6.52 13.58 -19.52
CA ALA A 211 6.36 12.60 -20.59
C ALA A 211 5.37 11.48 -20.23
N GLU A 212 5.34 11.07 -18.95
CA GLU A 212 4.42 10.05 -18.46
C GLU A 212 2.99 10.59 -18.38
N PHE A 213 2.81 11.80 -17.85
CA PHE A 213 1.52 12.48 -17.82
C PHE A 213 0.89 12.63 -19.20
N GLN A 214 1.69 13.03 -20.20
CA GLN A 214 1.19 13.19 -21.55
C GLN A 214 0.81 11.84 -22.17
N LYS A 215 1.64 10.81 -21.99
CA LYS A 215 1.42 9.50 -22.60
C LYS A 215 0.23 8.75 -21.99
N ILE A 216 0.05 8.81 -20.67
CA ILE A 216 -0.95 8.02 -19.96
C ILE A 216 -2.28 8.77 -19.82
N TYR A 217 -2.21 10.07 -19.51
CA TYR A 217 -3.37 10.88 -19.15
C TYR A 217 -3.69 11.98 -20.15
N ASN A 218 -2.85 12.21 -21.17
CA ASN A 218 -2.95 13.33 -22.10
C ASN A 218 -3.03 14.68 -21.36
N LEU A 219 -2.13 14.82 -20.37
CA LEU A 219 -1.96 16.03 -19.58
C LEU A 219 -0.63 16.69 -19.91
N ASP A 220 -0.70 17.94 -20.37
CA ASP A 220 0.47 18.79 -20.54
C ASP A 220 0.90 19.37 -19.17
N VAL A 221 2.21 19.41 -18.92
CA VAL A 221 2.77 20.04 -17.73
C VAL A 221 3.21 21.45 -18.08
N THR A 222 2.73 22.45 -17.32
CA THR A 222 3.14 23.85 -17.46
C THR A 222 3.75 24.32 -16.16
N VAL A 223 5.00 24.79 -16.22
CA VAL A 223 5.70 25.36 -15.07
C VAL A 223 5.20 26.80 -14.84
N ILE A 224 4.50 27.00 -13.74
CA ILE A 224 4.02 28.33 -13.33
C ILE A 224 5.16 29.08 -12.64
N PRO A 225 5.47 30.34 -13.02
CA PRO A 225 6.49 31.15 -12.35
C PRO A 225 6.18 31.34 -10.86
N THR A 226 7.23 31.34 -10.03
CA THR A 226 7.08 31.56 -8.60
C THR A 226 6.70 33.01 -8.30
N ASN A 227 5.93 33.23 -7.22
CA ASN A 227 5.53 34.57 -6.78
C ASN A 227 6.74 35.45 -6.34
N LYS A 228 7.79 34.81 -5.83
CA LYS A 228 9.06 35.46 -5.44
C LYS A 228 10.26 34.71 -6.04
N PRO A 229 11.40 35.38 -6.28
CA PRO A 229 12.63 34.72 -6.67
C PRO A 229 13.06 33.66 -5.65
N MET A 230 13.48 32.49 -6.12
CA MET A 230 13.94 31.39 -5.28
C MET A 230 15.40 31.64 -4.87
N LEU A 231 15.66 31.66 -3.55
CA LEU A 231 16.98 31.91 -2.95
C LEU A 231 17.49 30.71 -2.14
N ARG A 232 16.89 29.53 -2.31
CA ARG A 232 17.27 28.31 -1.60
C ARG A 232 18.66 27.87 -2.08
N ILE A 233 19.56 27.61 -1.13
CA ILE A 233 20.89 27.07 -1.42
C ILE A 233 20.81 25.55 -1.37
N GLU A 234 21.13 24.90 -2.48
CA GLU A 234 21.22 23.44 -2.56
C GLU A 234 22.69 23.01 -2.43
N ASN A 235 23.00 22.33 -1.32
CA ASN A 235 24.34 21.80 -1.08
C ASN A 235 24.53 20.48 -1.82
N SER A 236 25.77 20.15 -2.15
CA SER A 236 26.11 18.85 -2.73
C SER A 236 25.95 17.70 -1.72
N ASP A 237 25.66 16.52 -2.23
CA ASP A 237 25.48 15.32 -1.41
C ASP A 237 26.78 14.90 -0.72
N PHE A 238 26.67 14.46 0.54
CA PHE A 238 27.75 13.81 1.28
C PHE A 238 27.56 12.29 1.28
N VAL A 239 28.54 11.56 0.75
CA VAL A 239 28.55 10.09 0.70
C VAL A 239 29.47 9.54 1.79
N TYR A 240 28.93 8.64 2.62
CA TYR A 240 29.66 7.97 3.69
C TYR A 240 29.76 6.47 3.42
N ARG A 241 30.79 5.82 3.96
CA ARG A 241 31.03 4.39 3.75
C ARG A 241 30.03 3.51 4.50
N THR A 242 29.60 3.92 5.69
CA THR A 242 28.67 3.14 6.54
C THR A 242 27.46 3.96 6.98
N GLY A 243 26.35 3.28 7.28
CA GLY A 243 25.13 3.91 7.80
C GLY A 243 25.34 4.61 9.14
N ASP A 244 26.11 3.99 10.04
CA ASP A 244 26.42 4.57 11.35
C ASP A 244 27.24 5.86 11.25
N GLU A 245 28.23 5.90 10.35
CA GLU A 245 28.99 7.11 10.07
C GLU A 245 28.07 8.21 9.51
N LYS A 246 27.16 7.86 8.59
CA LYS A 246 26.20 8.80 8.02
C LYS A 246 25.29 9.42 9.10
N PHE A 247 24.62 8.60 9.91
CA PHE A 247 23.68 9.10 10.93
C PHE A 247 24.40 9.89 12.04
N ARG A 248 25.63 9.51 12.39
CA ARG A 248 26.44 10.26 13.36
C ARG A 248 26.82 11.64 12.82
N ASN A 249 27.22 11.74 11.56
CA ASN A 249 27.56 13.03 10.95
C ASN A 249 26.31 13.88 10.71
N ALA A 250 25.20 13.30 10.28
CA ALA A 250 23.91 13.99 10.18
C ALA A 250 23.48 14.57 11.54
N ALA A 251 23.56 13.78 12.62
CA ALA A 251 23.27 14.26 13.97
C ALA A 251 24.20 15.41 14.40
N LYS A 252 25.49 15.36 14.03
CA LYS A 252 26.45 16.43 14.29
C LYS A 252 26.06 17.72 13.58
N GLU A 253 25.70 17.65 12.30
CA GLU A 253 25.22 18.80 11.52
C GLU A 253 23.95 19.39 12.12
N ILE A 254 22.97 18.55 12.47
CA ILE A 254 21.74 18.97 13.16
C ILE A 254 22.07 19.69 14.48
N ALA A 255 23.02 19.16 15.27
CA ALA A 255 23.45 19.76 16.52
C ALA A 255 24.09 21.14 16.32
N GLU A 256 24.94 21.31 15.30
CA GLU A 256 25.58 22.58 14.97
C GLU A 256 24.55 23.64 14.55
N LYS A 257 23.58 23.27 13.70
CA LYS A 257 22.50 24.15 13.27
C LYS A 257 21.54 24.51 14.40
N HIS A 258 21.17 23.52 15.20
CA HIS A 258 20.33 23.74 16.39
C HIS A 258 21.00 24.66 17.40
N ALA A 259 22.31 24.52 17.64
CA ALA A 259 23.07 25.39 18.55
C ALA A 259 23.15 26.85 18.06
N GLN A 260 23.14 27.07 16.74
CA GLN A 260 23.04 28.40 16.13
C GLN A 260 21.61 28.97 16.20
N GLY A 261 20.61 28.13 16.50
CA GLY A 261 19.19 28.48 16.51
C GLY A 261 18.50 28.31 15.16
N GLN A 262 19.17 27.75 14.14
CA GLN A 262 18.56 27.53 12.83
C GLN A 262 17.57 26.34 12.91
N PRO A 263 16.33 26.47 12.41
CA PRO A 263 15.39 25.35 12.35
C PRO A 263 15.88 24.26 11.38
N VAL A 264 15.68 23.00 11.76
CA VAL A 264 16.10 21.84 10.98
C VAL A 264 14.96 20.87 10.76
N LEU A 265 14.71 20.54 9.49
CA LEU A 265 13.82 19.45 9.08
C LEU A 265 14.67 18.28 8.55
N VAL A 266 14.48 17.10 9.11
CA VAL A 266 15.19 15.89 8.68
C VAL A 266 14.23 14.93 8.00
N GLY A 267 14.52 14.50 6.78
CA GLY A 267 13.76 13.49 6.06
C GLY A 267 14.42 12.11 6.16
N THR A 268 13.67 11.09 6.58
CA THR A 268 14.09 9.68 6.55
C THR A 268 13.11 8.83 5.76
N ILE A 269 13.56 7.68 5.25
CA ILE A 269 12.69 6.79 4.46
C ILE A 269 11.88 5.78 5.30
N SER A 270 12.19 5.60 6.59
CA SER A 270 11.50 4.60 7.43
C SER A 270 11.43 4.98 8.90
N VAL A 271 10.40 4.48 9.59
CA VAL A 271 10.15 4.78 11.01
C VAL A 271 11.33 4.31 11.87
N GLU A 272 11.91 3.15 11.54
CA GLU A 272 13.10 2.62 12.23
C GLU A 272 14.28 3.60 12.16
N LYS A 273 14.52 4.22 11.00
CA LYS A 273 15.59 5.19 10.82
C LYS A 273 15.31 6.51 11.54
N SER A 274 14.06 6.97 11.53
CA SER A 274 13.62 8.11 12.34
C SER A 274 13.86 7.87 13.83
N GLU A 275 13.52 6.69 14.35
CA GLU A 275 13.76 6.32 15.76
C GLU A 275 15.26 6.17 16.06
N HIS A 276 16.03 5.60 15.13
CA HIS A 276 17.48 5.50 15.26
C HIS A 276 18.11 6.89 15.39
N LEU A 277 17.79 7.83 14.49
CA LEU A 277 18.28 9.19 14.55
C LEU A 277 17.77 9.92 15.82
N SER A 278 16.51 9.74 16.18
CA SER A 278 15.92 10.26 17.42
C SER A 278 16.71 9.82 18.65
N SER A 279 17.15 8.56 18.70
CA SER A 279 17.97 8.04 19.80
C SER A 279 19.34 8.72 19.90
N ILE A 280 19.95 9.07 18.76
CA ILE A 280 21.24 9.77 18.71
C ILE A 280 21.07 11.22 19.16
N LEU A 281 20.04 11.91 18.68
CA LEU A 281 19.73 13.29 19.06
C LEU A 281 19.39 13.42 20.55
N LYS A 282 18.64 12.46 21.12
CA LYS A 282 18.36 12.39 22.56
C LYS A 282 19.64 12.27 23.39
N LYS A 283 20.60 11.45 22.96
CA LYS A 283 21.91 11.30 23.65
C LYS A 283 22.72 12.61 23.62
N GLN A 284 22.51 13.46 22.62
CA GLN A 284 23.14 14.77 22.49
C GLN A 284 22.35 15.88 23.21
N GLY A 285 21.19 15.57 23.83
CA GLY A 285 20.37 16.55 24.54
C GLY A 285 19.54 17.46 23.64
N ILE A 286 19.37 17.13 22.35
CA ILE A 286 18.65 17.95 21.38
C ILE A 286 17.16 17.60 21.45
N LYS A 287 16.34 18.59 21.82
CA LYS A 287 14.88 18.45 21.78
C LYS A 287 14.41 18.43 20.32
N HIS A 288 13.66 17.41 19.96
CA HIS A 288 13.14 17.24 18.61
C HIS A 288 11.78 16.54 18.62
N GLU A 289 11.01 16.74 17.57
CA GLU A 289 9.74 16.06 17.32
C GLU A 289 9.90 15.03 16.20
N VAL A 290 9.24 13.87 16.32
CA VAL A 290 9.27 12.81 15.31
C VAL A 290 7.87 12.62 14.72
N LEU A 291 7.78 12.69 13.39
CA LEU A 291 6.54 12.50 12.62
C LEU A 291 6.60 11.16 11.90
N ASN A 292 5.56 10.34 12.08
CA ASN A 292 5.51 8.97 11.58
C ASN A 292 4.24 8.66 10.77
N ALA A 293 3.53 9.69 10.29
CA ALA A 293 2.31 9.59 9.49
C ALA A 293 1.17 8.82 10.17
N LYS A 294 1.12 8.82 11.51
CA LYS A 294 0.05 8.14 12.28
C LYS A 294 -1.08 9.06 12.68
N ASN A 295 -0.79 10.35 12.93
CA ASN A 295 -1.80 11.30 13.37
C ASN A 295 -1.66 12.62 12.62
N HIS A 296 -2.36 12.73 11.49
CA HIS A 296 -2.27 13.86 10.58
C HIS A 296 -2.56 15.21 11.25
N GLU A 297 -3.58 15.32 12.11
CA GLU A 297 -3.92 16.59 12.76
C GLU A 297 -2.81 17.08 13.72
N ARG A 298 -2.28 16.16 14.54
CA ARG A 298 -1.20 16.51 15.46
C ARG A 298 0.11 16.78 14.71
N GLU A 299 0.39 16.02 13.66
CA GLU A 299 1.58 16.20 12.85
C GLU A 299 1.55 17.52 12.09
N ALA A 300 0.42 17.90 11.50
CA ALA A 300 0.24 19.20 10.85
C ALA A 300 0.54 20.35 11.82
N PHE A 301 0.07 20.25 13.07
CA PHE A 301 0.39 21.25 14.09
C PHE A 301 1.91 21.35 14.37
N ILE A 302 2.61 20.23 14.48
CA ILE A 302 4.06 20.21 14.70
C ILE A 302 4.79 20.82 13.50
N VAL A 303 4.38 20.47 12.27
CA VAL A 303 4.99 20.96 11.02
C VAL A 303 4.81 22.46 10.87
N ALA A 304 3.62 22.98 11.18
CA ALA A 304 3.34 24.42 11.16
C ALA A 304 4.23 25.23 12.13
N GLN A 305 4.84 24.57 13.11
CA GLN A 305 5.77 25.15 14.08
C GLN A 305 7.24 24.77 13.83
N ALA A 306 7.53 23.98 12.79
CA ALA A 306 8.88 23.48 12.52
C ALA A 306 9.85 24.57 12.02
N GLY A 307 9.33 25.71 11.56
CA GLY A 307 10.14 26.85 11.11
C GLY A 307 10.56 27.81 12.23
N ARG A 308 10.32 27.45 13.48
CA ARG A 308 10.68 28.24 14.67
C ARG A 308 12.15 28.09 15.04
N LYS A 309 12.70 29.11 15.69
CA LYS A 309 14.11 29.16 16.10
C LYS A 309 14.46 27.95 16.98
N GLY A 310 15.49 27.21 16.56
CA GLY A 310 15.96 26.01 17.24
C GLY A 310 15.01 24.81 17.15
N ALA A 311 13.94 24.85 16.36
CA ALA A 311 13.08 23.69 16.16
C ALA A 311 13.83 22.59 15.37
N VAL A 312 13.71 21.34 15.81
CA VAL A 312 14.23 20.17 15.10
C VAL A 312 13.09 19.19 14.90
N THR A 313 12.78 18.89 13.64
CA THR A 313 11.68 18.01 13.27
C THR A 313 12.21 16.88 12.40
N VAL A 314 11.98 15.64 12.82
CA VAL A 314 12.33 14.43 12.05
C VAL A 314 11.07 13.89 11.41
N SER A 315 10.98 13.97 10.09
CA SER A 315 9.87 13.47 9.28
C SER A 315 10.21 12.15 8.62
N THR A 316 9.30 11.19 8.73
CA THR A 316 9.39 9.90 8.05
C THR A 316 8.60 9.97 6.74
N ASN A 317 9.27 9.78 5.62
CA ASN A 317 8.71 9.77 4.27
C ASN A 317 7.87 11.03 4.01
N MET A 318 6.57 10.87 3.69
CA MET A 318 5.63 11.97 3.43
C MET A 318 4.95 12.55 4.68
N ALA A 319 5.45 12.30 5.90
CA ALA A 319 4.82 12.83 7.10
C ALA A 319 4.88 14.37 7.12
N GLY A 320 3.76 15.02 7.45
CA GLY A 320 3.64 16.47 7.40
C GLY A 320 3.38 17.08 6.02
N ARG A 321 3.11 16.27 4.99
CA ARG A 321 2.73 16.76 3.67
C ARG A 321 1.47 17.63 3.72
N GLY A 322 1.44 18.66 2.88
CA GLY A 322 0.30 19.59 2.74
C GLY A 322 0.23 20.68 3.82
N THR A 323 1.21 20.77 4.72
CA THR A 323 1.32 21.85 5.70
C THR A 323 2.58 22.69 5.44
N ASP A 324 2.40 23.99 5.21
CA ASP A 324 3.51 24.91 4.98
C ASP A 324 4.32 25.14 6.26
N ILE A 325 5.65 25.07 6.13
CA ILE A 325 6.59 25.42 7.20
C ILE A 325 6.94 26.90 7.09
N LEU A 326 6.23 27.73 7.86
CA LEU A 326 6.49 29.16 7.94
C LEU A 326 7.67 29.44 8.87
N LEU A 327 8.64 30.23 8.40
CA LEU A 327 9.76 30.70 9.22
C LEU A 327 9.23 31.63 10.32
N GLY A 328 9.62 31.38 11.57
CA GLY A 328 9.06 32.05 12.76
C GLY A 328 7.82 31.36 13.34
N GLY A 329 7.27 30.35 12.66
CA GLY A 329 6.08 29.59 13.08
C GLY A 329 4.76 30.17 12.58
N ASN A 330 3.68 29.42 12.77
CA ASN A 330 2.34 29.82 12.33
C ASN A 330 1.58 30.53 13.47
N ALA A 331 1.37 31.85 13.34
CA ALA A 331 0.71 32.68 14.35
C ALA A 331 -0.73 32.23 14.67
N GLU A 332 -1.47 31.79 13.65
CA GLU A 332 -2.85 31.31 13.82
C GLU A 332 -2.89 30.06 14.69
N SER A 333 -2.01 29.10 14.42
CA SER A 333 -1.89 27.85 15.18
C SER A 333 -1.49 28.13 16.64
N MET A 334 -0.59 29.09 16.87
CA MET A 334 -0.19 29.51 18.22
C MET A 334 -1.34 30.19 18.97
N ALA A 335 -2.10 31.07 18.31
CA ALA A 335 -3.28 31.71 18.89
C ALA A 335 -4.35 30.68 19.27
N ARG A 336 -4.64 29.71 18.39
CA ARG A 336 -5.57 28.60 18.66
C ARG A 336 -5.11 27.78 19.86
N GLU A 337 -3.82 27.42 19.95
CA GLU A 337 -3.29 26.65 21.09
C GLU A 337 -3.35 27.45 22.40
N HIS A 338 -3.04 28.74 22.36
CA HIS A 338 -3.12 29.62 23.52
C HIS A 338 -4.54 29.70 24.08
N LEU A 339 -5.54 29.87 23.23
CA LEU A 339 -6.95 29.91 23.62
C LEU A 339 -7.45 28.53 24.09
N ARG A 340 -7.02 27.45 23.42
CA ARG A 340 -7.34 26.08 23.84
C ARG A 340 -6.80 25.76 25.23
N LYS A 341 -5.58 26.21 25.57
CA LYS A 341 -5.00 26.07 26.93
C LYS A 341 -5.79 26.82 28.00
N GLN A 342 -6.56 27.84 27.61
CA GLN A 342 -7.49 28.56 28.48
C GLN A 342 -8.91 27.94 28.49
N ASN A 343 -9.08 26.74 27.93
CA ASN A 343 -10.36 26.06 27.74
C ASN A 343 -11.38 26.89 26.92
N LYS A 344 -10.89 27.73 26.00
CA LYS A 344 -11.74 28.48 25.07
C LYS A 344 -11.71 27.83 23.70
N ASP A 345 -12.90 27.52 23.17
CA ASP A 345 -13.06 27.00 21.83
C ASP A 345 -13.12 28.17 20.83
N VAL A 346 -12.22 28.15 19.85
CA VAL A 346 -12.07 29.21 18.85
C VAL A 346 -13.33 29.31 17.99
N GLU A 347 -13.95 28.18 17.63
CA GLU A 347 -15.16 28.18 16.81
C GLU A 347 -16.33 28.84 17.55
N GLN A 348 -16.40 28.68 18.87
CA GLN A 348 -17.40 29.34 19.70
C GLN A 348 -17.08 30.83 19.89
N LEU A 349 -15.81 31.19 20.09
CA LEU A 349 -15.37 32.59 20.21
C LEU A 349 -15.68 33.40 18.95
N LEU A 350 -15.55 32.81 17.77
CA LEU A 350 -15.84 33.48 16.50
C LEU A 350 -17.33 33.80 16.29
N THR A 351 -18.24 33.29 17.14
CA THR A 351 -19.68 33.57 17.04
C THR A 351 -20.12 34.88 17.71
N THR A 352 -19.35 35.40 18.68
CA THR A 352 -19.69 36.63 19.40
C THR A 352 -18.74 37.78 19.04
N PRO A 353 -19.20 39.05 19.05
CA PRO A 353 -18.32 40.20 18.83
C PRO A 353 -17.15 40.27 19.82
N GLU A 354 -17.40 39.92 21.09
CA GLU A 354 -16.39 39.91 22.15
C GLU A 354 -15.36 38.79 21.94
N GLY A 355 -15.80 37.60 21.54
CA GLY A 355 -14.90 36.49 21.25
C GLY A 355 -14.06 36.71 19.99
N LYS A 356 -14.60 37.39 18.97
CA LYS A 356 -13.83 37.85 17.81
C LYS A 356 -12.74 38.85 18.20
N ALA A 357 -13.05 39.80 19.09
CA ALA A 357 -12.05 40.75 19.58
C ALA A 357 -10.93 40.05 20.38
N GLU A 358 -11.28 39.03 21.17
CA GLU A 358 -10.30 38.21 21.88
C GLU A 358 -9.42 37.39 20.93
N TRP A 359 -10.01 36.77 19.91
CA TRP A 359 -9.29 36.07 18.86
C TRP A 359 -8.30 37.00 18.13
N GLU A 360 -8.75 38.18 17.71
CA GLU A 360 -7.92 39.14 17.00
C GLU A 360 -6.77 39.65 17.89
N ALA A 361 -7.03 39.87 19.19
CA ALA A 361 -5.99 40.26 20.14
C ALA A 361 -4.93 39.16 20.31
N ALA A 362 -5.34 37.89 20.43
CA ALA A 362 -4.41 36.76 20.49
C ALA A 362 -3.61 36.62 19.19
N LEU A 363 -4.28 36.71 18.04
CA LEU A 363 -3.65 36.62 16.73
C LEU A 363 -2.64 37.75 16.50
N SER A 364 -3.00 38.99 16.83
CA SER A 364 -2.12 40.16 16.70
C SER A 364 -0.86 40.03 17.56
N ARG A 365 -1.01 39.53 18.79
CA ARG A 365 0.13 39.23 19.66
C ARG A 365 1.08 38.21 19.03
N PHE A 366 0.57 37.06 18.59
CA PHE A 366 1.42 36.03 18.01
C PHE A 366 1.96 36.38 16.63
N ARG A 367 1.27 37.23 15.86
CA ARG A 367 1.84 37.83 14.64
C ARG A 367 3.10 38.63 14.96
N GLY A 368 3.05 39.50 15.96
CA GLY A 368 4.24 40.25 16.38
C GLY A 368 5.39 39.34 16.85
N GLU A 369 5.08 38.29 17.62
CA GLU A 369 6.09 37.31 18.07
C GLU A 369 6.71 36.54 16.87
N THR A 370 5.87 36.04 15.95
CA THR A 370 6.31 35.27 14.77
C THR A 370 7.05 36.12 13.72
N GLU A 371 6.73 37.41 13.57
CA GLU A 371 7.46 38.34 12.68
C GLU A 371 8.89 38.59 13.17
N ILE A 372 9.07 38.80 14.48
CA ILE A 372 10.41 38.94 15.06
C ILE A 372 11.20 37.64 14.88
N GLU A 373 10.59 36.51 15.19
CA GLU A 373 11.23 35.20 15.07
C GLU A 373 11.52 34.86 13.59
N HIS A 374 10.69 35.31 12.65
CA HIS A 374 10.90 35.19 11.21
C HIS A 374 12.19 35.87 10.78
N ASP A 375 12.38 37.14 11.16
CA ASP A 375 13.57 37.90 10.80
C ASP A 375 14.85 37.26 11.41
N GLU A 376 14.76 36.76 12.63
CA GLU A 376 15.86 36.01 13.26
C GLU A 376 16.20 34.73 12.49
N VAL A 377 15.20 33.93 12.11
CA VAL A 377 15.41 32.68 11.36
C VAL A 377 15.96 32.95 9.96
N VAL A 378 15.48 34.00 9.28
CA VAL A 378 16.00 34.42 7.98
C VAL A 378 17.47 34.84 8.09
N ALA A 379 17.83 35.60 9.14
CA ALA A 379 19.22 35.99 9.41
C ALA A 379 20.13 34.77 9.71
N LEU A 380 19.58 33.69 10.27
CA LEU A 380 20.28 32.42 10.51
C LEU A 380 20.38 31.52 9.27
N GLY A 381 19.85 31.94 8.11
CA GLY A 381 19.91 31.20 6.86
C GLY A 381 18.65 30.42 6.49
N GLY A 382 17.53 30.62 7.21
CA GLY A 382 16.24 30.00 6.92
C GLY A 382 16.14 28.54 7.41
N LEU A 383 15.20 27.79 6.85
CA LEU A 383 15.01 26.36 7.17
C LEU A 383 16.12 25.51 6.57
N HIS A 384 16.79 24.71 7.40
CA HIS A 384 17.79 23.74 6.96
C HIS A 384 17.14 22.36 6.76
N ILE A 385 17.27 21.78 5.57
CA ILE A 385 16.69 20.47 5.25
C ILE A 385 17.81 19.44 5.12
N VAL A 386 17.69 18.34 5.87
CA VAL A 386 18.63 17.22 5.86
C VAL A 386 17.92 15.98 5.31
N GLY A 387 18.24 15.60 4.08
CA GLY A 387 17.83 14.30 3.52
C GLY A 387 18.79 13.21 3.98
N THR A 388 18.30 12.22 4.73
CA THR A 388 19.16 11.12 5.21
C THR A 388 19.42 10.03 4.17
N GLU A 389 18.57 9.96 3.14
CA GLU A 389 18.71 9.12 1.95
C GLU A 389 18.04 9.79 0.74
N ARG A 390 18.38 9.33 -0.47
CA ARG A 390 17.59 9.62 -1.68
C ARG A 390 16.40 8.66 -1.76
N HIS A 391 15.26 9.18 -2.22
CA HIS A 391 14.03 8.42 -2.47
C HIS A 391 14.11 7.60 -3.75
#